data_AF-G2DHI6-F1
#
_entry.id   AF-G2DHI6-F1
#
_cell.length_a   1.000
_cell.length_b   1.000
_cell.length_c   1.000
_cell.angle_alpha   90.00
_cell.angle_beta   90.00
_cell.angle_gamma   90.00
#
_symmetry.space_group_name_H-M   'P 1'
#
loop_
_entity.id
_entity.type
_entity.pdbx_description
1 polymer ?
#
loop_
_entity_poly.entity_id
_entity_poly.type
_entity_poly.pdbx_seq_one_letter_code
_entity_poly.pdbx_strand_id
1 'polypeptide(L)'
;MKSLLMEPSTLEALFDAWVEESSSKRTTARLPHLDSEGQMCYRLLYEDRLRNNIRLEQERIPFGRLNTRLQTIGPLPLNSGK
;
A
#
# COMPACT_ATOMS: atom_id res chain seq x y z
N MET A 1 -1.84 12.33 -3.83
CA MET A 1 -2.27 11.37 -4.87
C MET A 1 -2.87 10.17 -4.16
N LYS A 2 -3.95 9.61 -4.70
CA LYS A 2 -4.55 8.38 -4.16
C LYS A 2 -3.74 7.17 -4.61
N SER A 3 -3.34 6.32 -3.66
CA SER A 3 -2.62 5.08 -3.94
C SER A 3 -3.51 3.89 -3.60
N LEU A 4 -3.74 3.03 -4.61
CA LEU A 4 -4.56 1.83 -4.45
C LEU A 4 -4.09 0.94 -3.29
N LEU A 5 -2.77 0.77 -3.15
CA LEU A 5 -2.15 -0.07 -2.13
C LEU A 5 -2.18 0.55 -0.72
N MET A 6 -2.43 1.85 -0.63
CA MET A 6 -2.51 2.59 0.63
C MET A 6 -3.95 3.05 0.92
N GLU A 7 -4.95 2.33 0.40
CA GLU A 7 -6.32 2.38 0.90
C GLU A 7 -6.47 1.34 2.02
N PRO A 8 -7.19 1.64 3.13
CA PRO A 8 -7.30 0.73 4.27
C PRO A 8 -7.78 -0.68 3.87
N SER A 9 -8.88 -0.74 3.12
CA SER A 9 -9.46 -2.01 2.65
C SER A 9 -8.52 -2.83 1.75
N THR A 10 -7.75 -2.16 0.89
CA THR A 10 -6.77 -2.84 0.03
C THR A 10 -5.57 -3.32 0.85
N LEU A 11 -5.10 -2.51 1.80
CA LEU A 11 -3.97 -2.85 2.66
C LEU A 11 -4.26 -4.11 3.49
N GLU A 12 -5.43 -4.15 4.14
CA GLU A 12 -5.86 -5.30 4.95
C GLU A 12 -6.08 -6.56 4.11
N ALA A 13 -6.68 -6.43 2.93
CA ALA A 13 -6.89 -7.57 2.01
C ALA A 13 -5.58 -8.18 1.46
N LEU A 14 -4.45 -7.49 1.63
CA LEU A 14 -3.12 -7.91 1.20
C LEU A 14 -2.24 -8.43 2.34
N PHE A 15 -2.84 -8.89 3.44
CA PHE A 15 -2.09 -9.44 4.59
C PHE A 15 -1.11 -10.57 4.20
N ASP A 16 -1.43 -11.38 3.18
CA ASP A 16 -0.56 -12.44 2.66
C ASP A 16 0.72 -11.91 1.98
N ALA A 17 0.70 -10.65 1.52
CA ALA A 17 1.84 -9.96 0.92
C ALA A 17 2.62 -9.12 1.94
N TRP A 18 2.24 -9.16 3.22
CA TRP A 18 3.01 -8.56 4.30
C TRP A 18 4.18 -9.47 4.64
N VAL A 19 5.37 -8.90 4.63
CA VAL A 19 6.61 -9.60 4.98
C VAL A 19 7.33 -8.85 6.07
N GLU A 20 8.06 -9.60 6.89
CA GLU A 20 8.96 -9.01 7.87
C GLU A 20 10.22 -8.50 7.17
N GLU A 21 10.51 -7.22 7.35
CA GLU A 21 11.77 -6.62 6.95
C GLU A 21 12.71 -6.58 8.16
N SER A 22 13.99 -6.90 7.96
CA SER A 22 14.99 -6.71 9.01
C SER A 22 14.96 -5.25 9.48
N SER A 23 15.06 -5.01 10.79
CA SER A 23 15.09 -3.66 11.36
C SER A 23 16.18 -2.78 10.73
N SER A 24 17.31 -3.38 10.35
CA SER A 24 18.43 -2.72 9.67
C SER A 24 18.15 -2.32 8.21
N LYS A 25 17.11 -2.86 7.58
CA LYS A 25 16.70 -2.57 6.20
C LYS A 25 15.41 -1.75 6.13
N ARG A 26 14.83 -1.41 7.29
CA ARG A 26 13.52 -0.78 7.37
C ARG A 26 13.52 0.59 6.72
N THR A 27 12.64 0.78 5.74
CA THR A 27 12.45 2.10 5.11
C THR A 27 11.44 2.92 5.92
N THR A 28 11.92 4.04 6.46
CA THR A 28 11.15 4.97 7.32
C THR A 28 10.92 6.33 6.66
N ALA A 29 11.28 6.43 5.37
CA ALA A 29 11.17 7.67 4.60
C ALA A 29 9.70 8.08 4.45
N ARG A 30 9.44 9.39 4.53
CA ARG A 30 8.11 9.91 4.24
C ARG A 30 7.79 9.72 2.76
N LEU A 31 6.54 9.39 2.46
CA LEU A 31 6.00 9.30 1.10
C LEU A 31 5.14 10.55 0.82
N PRO A 32 5.75 11.68 0.39
CA PRO A 32 5.04 12.97 0.30
C PRO A 32 3.92 12.97 -0.75
N HIS A 33 3.95 12.03 -1.68
CA HIS A 33 2.95 11.93 -2.74
C HIS A 33 1.64 11.28 -2.29
N LEU A 34 1.61 10.61 -1.13
CA LEU A 34 0.39 10.04 -0.58
C LEU A 34 -0.54 11.14 -0.06
N ASP A 35 -1.84 10.96 -0.29
CA ASP A 35 -2.86 11.73 0.40
C ASP A 35 -2.95 11.36 1.89
N SER A 36 -3.82 12.05 2.64
CA SER A 36 -3.92 11.88 4.09
C SER A 36 -4.28 10.45 4.51
N GLU A 37 -5.15 9.78 3.76
CA GLU A 37 -5.54 8.39 4.00
C GLU A 37 -4.36 7.44 3.73
N GLY A 38 -3.66 7.64 2.60
CA GLY A 38 -2.48 6.87 2.27
C GLY A 38 -1.34 7.04 3.28
N GLN A 39 -1.12 8.27 3.76
CA GLN A 39 -0.14 8.54 4.81
C GLN A 39 -0.51 7.87 6.13
N MET A 40 -1.79 7.81 6.48
CA MET A 40 -2.26 7.08 7.65
C MET A 40 -1.94 5.59 7.52
N CYS A 41 -2.30 4.95 6.40
CA CYS A 41 -2.00 3.54 6.14
C CYS A 41 -0.50 3.25 6.19
N TYR A 42 0.32 4.10 5.56
CA TYR A 42 1.77 3.97 5.61
C TYR A 42 2.31 4.07 7.05
N ARG A 43 1.80 5.00 7.87
CA ARG A 43 2.18 5.10 9.29
C ARG A 43 1.80 3.85 10.09
N LEU A 44 0.67 3.21 9.80
CA LEU A 44 0.30 1.96 10.48
C LEU A 44 1.32 0.84 10.25
N LEU A 45 1.91 0.77 9.06
CA LEU A 45 3.00 -0.16 8.74
C LEU A 45 4.32 0.27 9.37
N TYR A 46 4.66 1.56 9.26
CA TYR A 46 5.92 2.12 9.75
C TYR A 46 6.02 2.21 11.28
N GLU A 47 4.90 2.33 11.99
CA GLU A 47 4.86 2.38 13.46
C GLU A 47 4.53 1.03 14.09
N ASP A 48 4.60 -0.07 13.34
CA ASP A 48 4.30 -1.42 13.82
C ASP A 48 2.90 -1.59 14.44
N ARG A 49 1.93 -0.77 14.01
CA ARG A 49 0.57 -0.78 14.58
C ARG A 49 -0.23 -2.00 14.17
N LEU A 50 0.14 -2.63 13.04
CA LEU A 50 -0.51 -3.83 12.53
C LEU A 50 0.26 -5.11 12.88
N ARG A 51 1.59 -5.07 12.76
CA ARG A 51 2.54 -6.12 13.16
C ARG A 51 3.95 -5.55 13.18
N ASN A 52 4.86 -6.18 13.91
CA ASN A 52 6.27 -5.78 13.98
C ASN A 52 7.00 -5.94 12.65
N ASN A 53 7.69 -4.87 12.24
CA ASN A 53 8.57 -4.75 11.10
C ASN A 53 7.99 -5.23 9.78
N ILE A 54 6.68 -5.05 9.56
CA ILE A 54 6.07 -5.45 8.30
C ILE A 54 6.23 -4.40 7.20
N ARG A 55 6.39 -4.87 5.97
CA ARG A 55 6.26 -4.10 4.74
C ARG A 55 5.39 -4.84 3.73
N LEU A 56 4.86 -4.10 2.77
CA LEU A 56 4.21 -4.66 1.58
C LEU A 56 5.24 -4.99 0.51
N GLU A 57 5.35 -6.26 0.12
CA GLU A 57 6.12 -6.66 -1.06
C GLU A 57 5.22 -6.67 -2.30
N GLN A 58 5.41 -5.69 -3.17
CA GLN A 58 4.59 -5.55 -4.38
C GLN A 58 4.66 -6.78 -5.30
N GLU A 59 5.83 -7.41 -5.38
CA GLU A 59 6.04 -8.64 -6.17
C GLU A 59 5.22 -9.83 -5.68
N ARG A 60 4.78 -9.82 -4.41
CA ARG A 60 3.96 -10.88 -3.81
C ARG A 60 2.46 -10.62 -3.94
N ILE A 61 2.07 -9.48 -4.50
CA ILE A 61 0.66 -9.13 -4.70
C ILE A 61 0.17 -9.77 -6.00
N PRO A 62 -0.75 -10.75 -5.96
CA PRO A 62 -1.28 -11.33 -7.19
C PRO A 62 -2.08 -10.28 -7.96
N PHE A 63 -1.80 -10.12 -9.26
CA PHE A 63 -2.50 -9.16 -10.11
C PHE A 63 -4.03 -9.31 -10.04
N GLY A 64 -4.55 -10.54 -9.94
CA GLY A 64 -5.99 -10.81 -9.81
C GLY A 64 -6.64 -10.14 -8.59
N ARG A 65 -5.91 -9.99 -7.46
CA ARG A 65 -6.42 -9.26 -6.28
C ARG A 65 -6.55 -7.76 -6.56
N LEU A 66 -5.55 -7.17 -7.21
CA LEU A 66 -5.60 -5.75 -7.60
C LEU A 66 -6.65 -5.49 -8.68
N ASN A 67 -6.81 -6.40 -9.63
CA ASN A 67 -7.77 -6.27 -10.73
C ASN A 67 -9.22 -6.23 -10.20
N THR A 68 -9.54 -7.06 -9.21
CA THR A 68 -10.87 -7.03 -8.55
C THR A 68 -11.13 -5.67 -7.91
N ARG A 69 -10.13 -5.11 -7.24
CA ARG A 69 -10.25 -3.79 -6.63
C ARG A 69 -10.38 -2.70 -7.70
N LEU A 70 -9.53 -2.72 -8.74
CA LEU A 70 -9.57 -1.78 -9.87
C LEU A 70 -10.94 -1.75 -10.57
N GLN A 71 -11.58 -2.91 -10.76
CA GLN A 71 -12.94 -2.98 -11.31
C GLN A 71 -13.99 -2.31 -10.41
N THR A 72 -13.76 -2.25 -9.10
CA THR A 72 -14.67 -1.64 -8.11
C THR A 72 -14.55 -0.11 -8.07
N ILE A 73 -13.34 0.43 -8.24
CA ILE A 73 -13.07 1.88 -8.19
C ILE A 73 -13.35 2.58 -9.54
N GLY A 74 -13.71 1.82 -10.58
CA GLY A 74 -13.91 2.32 -11.92
C GLY A 74 -12.59 2.63 -12.64
N PRO A 75 -12.63 3.06 -13.91
CA PRO A 75 -11.43 3.43 -14.64
C PRO A 75 -10.69 4.53 -13.86
N LEU A 76 -9.40 4.27 -13.56
CA LEU A 76 -8.50 5.33 -13.13
C LEU A 76 -8.58 6.45 -14.18
N PRO A 77 -8.74 7.73 -13.79
CA PRO A 77 -8.66 8.80 -14.75
C PRO A 77 -7.31 8.65 -15.46
N LEU A 78 -7.36 8.36 -16.76
CA LEU A 78 -6.21 8.41 -17.63
C LEU A 78 -5.62 9.81 -17.44
N ASN A 79 -4.46 9.89 -16.79
CA ASN A 79 -3.63 11.07 -16.90
C ASN A 79 -3.25 11.14 -18.38
N SER A 80 -4.02 11.94 -19.12
CA SER A 80 -3.64 12.45 -20.42
C SER A 80 -2.36 13.23 -20.19
N GLY A 81 -1.23 12.56 -20.41
CA GLY A 81 0.08 13.17 -20.35
C GLY A 81 0.09 14.44 -21.20
N LYS A 82 0.52 15.53 -20.57
CA LYS A 82 1.16 16.66 -21.21
C LYS A 82 2.41 16.98 -20.42
#